data_AF-A0A0B0D1V8-F1
#
_entry.id   AF-A0A0B0D1V8-F1
#
_cell.length_a   1.000
_cell.length_b   1.000
_cell.length_c   1.000
_cell.angle_alpha   90.00
_cell.angle_beta   90.00
_cell.angle_gamma   90.00
#
_symmetry.space_group_name_H-M   'P 1'
#
loop_
_entity.id
_entity.type
_entity.pdbx_description
1 polymer ?
#
loop_
_entity_poly.entity_id
_entity_poly.type
_entity_poly.pdbx_seq_one_letter_code
_entity_poly.pdbx_strand_id
1 'polypeptide(L)'
;MTIFFQVVLPVVLVFFAGYVLQKILKLEIKSISTVALYIMLPCLVFKTFYEAEFDRDYLMMVVFSALLLFGILAIDKLAAKVLRYDTPTESGLILSTAFMNAGNYGAPIVLFAFGEEGFVYSVSFMVLQQIVMNFFGVYYAAKGAAGMTMAIKT
;
A
#
# COMPACT_ATOMS: atom_id res chain seq x y z
N MET A 1 -20.29 2.56 -16.53
CA MET A 1 -20.92 3.44 -15.52
C MET A 1 -21.26 2.71 -14.22
N THR A 2 -21.69 1.44 -14.26
CA THR A 2 -21.98 0.61 -13.07
C THR A 2 -20.82 0.51 -12.08
N ILE A 3 -19.59 0.25 -12.56
CA ILE A 3 -18.38 0.12 -11.72
C ILE A 3 -18.12 1.37 -10.87
N PHE A 4 -18.34 2.57 -11.43
CA PHE A 4 -18.16 3.81 -10.69
C PHE A 4 -19.10 3.89 -9.49
N PHE A 5 -20.39 3.60 -9.70
CA PHE A 5 -21.40 3.66 -8.64
C PHE A 5 -21.30 2.52 -7.63
N GLN A 6 -20.82 1.34 -8.04
CA GLN A 6 -20.74 0.16 -7.18
C GLN A 6 -19.42 0.04 -6.42
N VAL A 7 -18.33 0.60 -6.95
CA VAL A 7 -16.98 0.43 -6.40
C VAL A 7 -16.39 1.75 -5.93
N VAL A 8 -16.30 2.73 -6.83
CA VAL A 8 -15.59 3.99 -6.54
C VAL A 8 -16.39 4.88 -5.60
N LEU A 9 -17.68 5.04 -5.86
CA LEU A 9 -18.55 5.91 -5.06
C LEU A 9 -18.63 5.47 -3.59
N PRO A 10 -18.83 4.18 -3.24
CA PRO A 10 -18.83 3.75 -1.84
C PRO A 10 -17.52 4.06 -1.10
N VAL A 11 -16.38 3.86 -1.75
CA VAL A 11 -15.06 4.19 -1.17
C VAL A 11 -14.96 5.68 -0.88
N VAL A 12 -15.34 6.54 -1.84
CA VAL A 12 -15.36 7.99 -1.65
C VAL A 12 -16.32 8.40 -0.53
N LEU A 13 -17.48 7.76 -0.42
CA LEU A 13 -18.45 8.03 0.64
C LEU A 13 -17.91 7.66 2.03
N VAL A 14 -17.15 6.56 2.16
CA VAL A 14 -16.49 6.19 3.43
C VAL A 14 -15.48 7.27 3.85
N PHE A 15 -14.64 7.75 2.92
CA PHE A 15 -13.71 8.85 3.21
C PHE A 15 -14.44 10.14 3.58
N PHE A 16 -15.51 10.48 2.86
CA PHE A 16 -16.32 11.65 3.14
C PHE A 16 -17.00 11.57 4.51
N ALA A 17 -17.53 10.41 4.88
CA ALA A 17 -18.11 10.17 6.20
C ALA A 17 -17.07 10.37 7.31
N GLY A 18 -15.86 9.84 7.14
CA GLY A 18 -14.74 10.06 8.08
C GLY A 18 -14.38 11.54 8.22
N TYR A 19 -14.36 12.29 7.11
CA TYR A 19 -14.13 13.73 7.11
C TYR A 19 -15.21 14.50 7.87
N VAL A 20 -16.49 14.19 7.60
CA VAL A 20 -17.63 14.81 8.29
C VAL A 20 -17.59 14.49 9.78
N LEU A 21 -17.31 13.23 10.15
CA LEU A 21 -17.19 12.80 11.53
C LEU A 21 -16.09 13.56 12.28
N GLN A 22 -14.93 13.76 11.64
CA GLN A 22 -13.85 14.58 12.21
C GLN A 22 -14.26 16.03 12.42
N LYS A 23 -15.01 16.63 11.49
CA LYS A 23 -15.50 18.00 11.61
C LYS A 23 -16.49 18.18 12.76
N ILE A 24 -17.37 17.21 12.99
CA ILE A 24 -18.42 17.28 14.01
C ILE A 24 -17.88 16.93 15.40
N LEU A 25 -17.20 15.79 15.52
CA LEU A 25 -16.79 15.22 16.81
C LEU A 25 -15.38 15.62 17.24
N LYS A 26 -14.58 16.23 16.35
CA LYS A 26 -13.18 16.62 16.60
C LYS A 26 -12.38 15.48 17.24
N LEU A 27 -12.47 14.29 16.65
CA LEU A 27 -11.87 13.09 17.19
C LEU A 27 -10.34 13.24 17.30
N GLU A 28 -9.78 12.57 18.30
CA GLU A 28 -8.33 12.41 18.42
C GLU A 28 -7.86 11.33 17.46
N ILE A 29 -7.51 11.75 16.23
CA ILE A 29 -7.10 10.86 15.13
C ILE A 29 -5.96 9.92 15.55
N LYS A 30 -5.03 10.40 16.39
CA LYS A 30 -3.89 9.62 16.88
C LYS A 30 -4.33 8.38 17.66
N SER A 31 -5.27 8.55 18.59
CA SER A 31 -5.78 7.45 19.42
C SER A 31 -6.50 6.39 18.57
N ILE A 32 -7.35 6.82 17.64
CA ILE A 32 -8.07 5.89 16.72
C ILE A 32 -7.07 5.15 15.81
N SER A 33 -6.12 5.88 15.23
CA SER A 33 -5.11 5.29 14.36
C SER A 33 -4.22 4.29 15.10
N THR A 34 -3.90 4.56 16.37
CA THR A 34 -3.11 3.63 17.20
C THR A 34 -3.87 2.32 17.41
N VAL A 35 -5.15 2.38 17.76
CA VAL A 35 -6.00 1.19 17.89
C VAL A 35 -6.12 0.45 16.56
N ALA A 36 -6.34 1.18 15.46
CA ALA A 36 -6.47 0.58 14.14
C ALA A 36 -5.19 -0.14 13.69
N LEU A 37 -4.02 0.49 13.85
CA LEU A 37 -2.74 -0.05 13.37
C LEU A 37 -2.16 -1.14 14.28
N TYR A 38 -2.30 -1.01 15.61
CA TYR A 38 -1.65 -1.94 16.55
C TYR A 38 -2.57 -3.05 17.05
N ILE A 39 -3.88 -2.93 16.90
CA ILE A 39 -4.84 -3.95 17.35
C ILE A 39 -5.62 -4.49 16.15
N MET A 40 -6.37 -3.62 15.45
CA MET A 40 -7.28 -4.09 14.40
C MET A 40 -6.55 -4.69 13.20
N LEU A 41 -5.45 -4.06 12.74
CA LEU A 41 -4.70 -4.54 11.59
C LEU A 41 -4.02 -5.89 11.87
N PRO A 42 -3.35 -6.13 13.01
CA PRO A 42 -2.88 -7.46 13.39
C PRO A 42 -4.00 -8.51 13.47
N CYS A 43 -5.15 -8.17 14.06
CA CYS A 43 -6.29 -9.09 14.10
C CYS A 43 -6.81 -9.43 12.70
N LEU A 44 -6.88 -8.43 11.80
CA LEU A 44 -7.30 -8.61 10.41
C LEU A 44 -6.33 -9.52 9.66
N VAL A 45 -5.02 -9.24 9.77
CA VAL A 45 -3.97 -10.03 9.14
C VAL A 45 -4.00 -11.46 9.66
N PHE A 46 -4.07 -11.65 10.98
CA PHE A 46 -4.14 -12.98 11.58
C PHE A 46 -5.35 -13.76 11.09
N LYS A 47 -6.56 -13.16 11.12
CA LYS A 47 -7.77 -13.80 10.63
C LYS A 47 -7.64 -14.18 9.15
N THR A 48 -7.15 -13.25 8.32
CA THR A 48 -6.97 -13.48 6.88
C THR A 48 -6.06 -14.67 6.61
N PHE A 49 -4.90 -14.75 7.26
CA PHE A 49 -3.96 -15.85 7.04
C PHE A 49 -4.36 -17.16 7.73
N TYR A 50 -5.18 -17.09 8.77
CA TYR A 50 -5.74 -18.27 9.43
C TYR A 50 -6.82 -18.95 8.57
N GLU A 51 -7.64 -18.15 7.87
CA GLU A 51 -8.70 -18.63 6.98
C GLU A 51 -8.20 -18.85 5.54
N ALA A 52 -7.01 -18.35 5.18
CA ALA A 52 -6.46 -18.50 3.85
C ALA A 52 -6.01 -19.93 3.55
N GLU A 53 -6.49 -20.46 2.43
CA GLU A 53 -5.91 -21.65 1.81
C GLU A 53 -4.81 -21.23 0.82
N PHE A 54 -3.57 -21.63 1.10
CA PHE A 54 -2.45 -21.30 0.23
C PHE A 54 -2.43 -22.22 -1.00
N ASP A 55 -2.77 -21.65 -2.14
CA ASP A 55 -2.82 -22.32 -3.43
C ASP A 55 -1.82 -21.72 -4.45
N ARG A 56 -2.02 -22.03 -5.73
CA ARG A 56 -1.20 -21.48 -6.81
C ARG A 56 -1.40 -19.98 -7.02
N ASP A 57 -2.55 -19.42 -6.63
CA ASP A 57 -2.87 -18.01 -6.86
C ASP A 57 -2.07 -17.12 -5.92
N TYR A 58 -1.80 -17.58 -4.69
CA TYR A 58 -0.83 -16.93 -3.79
C TYR A 58 0.58 -16.87 -4.37
N LEU A 59 1.04 -17.93 -5.04
CA LEU A 59 2.34 -17.92 -5.71
C LEU A 59 2.35 -16.94 -6.88
N MET A 60 1.28 -16.91 -7.69
CA MET A 60 1.13 -15.94 -8.77
C MET A 60 1.11 -14.50 -8.25
N MET A 61 0.47 -14.25 -7.11
CA MET A 61 0.45 -12.94 -6.45
C MET A 61 1.85 -12.47 -6.07
N VAL A 62 2.67 -13.34 -5.48
CA VAL A 62 4.06 -13.01 -5.12
C VAL A 62 4.87 -12.65 -6.37
N VAL A 63 4.77 -13.48 -7.42
CA VAL A 63 5.48 -13.23 -8.69
C VAL A 63 5.00 -11.93 -9.32
N PHE A 64 3.69 -11.71 -9.37
CA PHE A 64 3.10 -10.47 -9.90
C PHE A 64 3.57 -9.25 -9.12
N SER A 65 3.59 -9.31 -7.79
CA SER A 65 4.05 -8.19 -6.97
C SER A 65 5.53 -7.86 -7.21
N ALA A 66 6.38 -8.88 -7.39
CA ALA A 66 7.78 -8.66 -7.72
C ALA A 66 7.93 -8.01 -9.09
N LEU A 67 7.23 -8.53 -10.11
CA LEU A 67 7.24 -7.96 -11.45
C LEU A 67 6.72 -6.52 -11.48
N LEU A 68 5.66 -6.23 -10.72
CA LEU A 68 5.10 -4.89 -10.57
C LEU A 68 6.12 -3.93 -9.95
N LEU A 69 6.76 -4.33 -8.86
CA LEU A 69 7.80 -3.53 -8.21
C LEU A 69 8.96 -3.22 -9.15
N PHE A 70 9.55 -4.25 -9.77
CA PHE A 70 10.68 -4.07 -10.69
C PHE A 70 10.29 -3.29 -11.94
N GLY A 71 9.05 -3.47 -12.43
CA GLY A 71 8.49 -2.70 -13.53
C GLY A 71 8.40 -1.21 -13.21
N ILE A 72 7.81 -0.85 -12.07
CA ILE A 72 7.72 0.55 -11.62
C ILE A 72 9.12 1.14 -11.40
N LEU A 73 10.01 0.41 -10.73
CA LEU A 73 11.40 0.84 -10.54
C LEU A 73 12.12 1.09 -11.86
N ALA A 74 11.94 0.24 -12.86
CA ALA A 74 12.53 0.43 -14.18
C ALA A 74 12.00 1.69 -14.87
N ILE A 75 10.69 1.93 -14.78
CA ILE A 75 10.04 3.14 -15.32
C ILE A 75 10.57 4.39 -14.61
N ASP A 76 10.64 4.38 -13.28
CA ASP A 76 11.11 5.53 -12.50
C ASP A 76 12.59 5.83 -12.76
N LYS A 77 13.42 4.80 -12.87
CA LYS A 77 14.84 4.95 -13.24
C LYS A 77 15.01 5.51 -14.64
N LEU A 78 14.20 5.06 -15.59
CA LEU A 78 14.20 5.59 -16.94
C LEU A 78 13.75 7.06 -16.96
N ALA A 79 12.66 7.37 -16.25
CA ALA A 79 12.15 8.73 -16.11
C ALA A 79 13.20 9.66 -15.48
N ALA A 80 13.83 9.24 -14.38
CA ALA A 80 14.90 9.99 -13.72
C ALA A 80 16.09 10.24 -14.66
N LYS A 81 16.45 9.26 -15.50
CA LYS A 81 17.53 9.42 -16.49
C LYS A 81 17.16 10.39 -17.61
N VAL A 82 15.95 10.29 -18.16
CA VAL A 82 15.47 11.15 -19.26
C VAL A 82 15.29 12.59 -18.78
N LEU A 83 14.72 12.77 -17.59
CA LEU A 83 14.41 14.07 -16.99
C LEU A 83 15.57 14.65 -16.17
N ARG A 84 16.66 13.90 -16.01
CA ARG A 84 17.89 14.28 -15.29
C ARG A 84 17.64 14.66 -13.83
N TYR A 85 16.86 13.85 -13.13
CA TYR A 85 16.58 14.04 -11.71
C TYR A 85 17.82 13.75 -10.85
N ASP A 86 17.97 14.51 -9.77
CA ASP A 86 18.94 14.27 -8.72
C ASP A 86 18.49 13.12 -7.81
N THR A 87 19.44 12.53 -7.07
CA THR A 87 19.20 11.33 -6.24
C THR A 87 18.04 11.49 -5.25
N PRO A 88 17.89 12.61 -4.52
CA PRO A 88 16.71 12.86 -3.67
C PRO A 88 15.39 12.82 -4.43
N THR A 89 15.32 13.47 -5.59
CA THR A 89 14.11 13.51 -6.43
C THR A 89 13.77 12.13 -7.00
N GLU A 90 14.77 11.36 -7.46
CA GLU A 90 14.59 9.97 -7.89
C GLU A 90 14.06 9.09 -6.75
N SER A 91 14.67 9.17 -5.57
CA SER A 91 14.22 8.41 -4.40
C SER A 91 12.79 8.78 -3.99
N GLY A 92 12.44 10.07 -4.03
CA GLY A 92 11.09 10.55 -3.73
C GLY A 92 10.06 10.04 -4.75
N LEU A 93 10.41 10.05 -6.05
CA LEU A 93 9.58 9.49 -7.10
C LEU A 93 9.30 8.01 -6.83
N ILE A 94 10.33 7.20 -6.67
CA ILE A 94 10.22 5.76 -6.37
C ILE A 94 9.36 5.51 -5.12
N LEU A 95 9.58 6.28 -4.06
CA LEU A 95 8.84 6.10 -2.81
C LEU A 95 7.34 6.39 -3.00
N SER A 96 6.99 7.36 -3.85
CA SER A 96 5.61 7.77 -4.12
C SER A 96 4.87 6.87 -5.10
N THR A 97 5.58 6.19 -6.01
CA THR A 97 5.01 5.37 -7.10
C THR A 97 4.99 3.89 -6.76
N ALA A 98 6.11 3.33 -6.30
CA ALA A 98 6.29 1.90 -6.09
C ALA A 98 5.57 1.39 -4.84
N PHE A 99 5.37 2.27 -3.85
CA PHE A 99 4.77 1.91 -2.56
C PHE A 99 3.39 2.52 -2.38
N MET A 100 2.42 1.91 -3.07
CA MET A 100 1.02 2.33 -3.06
C MET A 100 0.32 2.07 -1.71
N ASN A 101 -0.78 2.79 -1.48
CA ASN A 101 -1.67 2.57 -0.33
C ASN A 101 -2.61 1.37 -0.56
N ALA A 102 -2.03 0.18 -0.68
CA ALA A 102 -2.75 -1.07 -0.96
C ALA A 102 -3.78 -1.42 0.12
N GLY A 103 -3.50 -1.05 1.38
CA GLY A 103 -4.38 -1.31 2.52
C GLY A 103 -5.57 -0.37 2.59
N ASN A 104 -5.33 0.91 2.90
CA ASN A 104 -6.42 1.84 3.23
C ASN A 104 -7.25 2.26 2.01
N TYR A 105 -6.67 2.20 0.80
CA TYR A 105 -7.37 2.56 -0.44
C TYR A 105 -7.64 1.34 -1.32
N GLY A 106 -6.65 0.47 -1.51
CA GLY A 106 -6.78 -0.72 -2.36
C GLY A 106 -7.79 -1.73 -1.84
N ALA A 107 -7.72 -2.10 -0.56
CA ALA A 107 -8.57 -3.15 0.00
C ALA A 107 -10.07 -2.82 -0.05
N PRO A 108 -10.54 -1.60 0.28
CA PRO A 108 -11.94 -1.23 0.06
C PRO A 108 -12.39 -1.32 -1.40
N ILE A 109 -11.54 -0.91 -2.36
CA ILE A 109 -11.86 -1.02 -3.78
C ILE A 109 -12.03 -2.49 -4.18
N VAL A 110 -11.11 -3.35 -3.75
CA VAL A 110 -11.18 -4.78 -4.04
C VAL A 110 -12.42 -5.41 -3.39
N LEU A 111 -12.74 -5.04 -2.15
CA LEU A 111 -13.93 -5.50 -1.44
C LEU A 111 -15.22 -5.14 -2.20
N PHE A 112 -15.37 -3.90 -2.64
CA PHE A 112 -16.59 -3.49 -3.36
C PHE A 112 -16.65 -4.03 -4.78
N ALA A 113 -15.51 -4.31 -5.42
CA ALA A 113 -15.46 -4.85 -6.77
C ALA A 113 -15.61 -6.37 -6.83
N PHE A 114 -15.02 -7.09 -5.89
CA PHE A 114 -14.83 -8.54 -5.92
C PHE A 114 -15.36 -9.26 -4.67
N GLY A 115 -15.92 -8.54 -3.70
CA GLY A 115 -16.48 -9.12 -2.48
C GLY A 115 -15.44 -9.61 -1.48
N GLU A 116 -15.88 -10.44 -0.54
CA GLU A 116 -15.03 -10.95 0.55
C GLU A 116 -13.90 -11.86 0.03
N GLU A 117 -14.17 -12.65 -1.01
CA GLU A 117 -13.18 -13.54 -1.61
C GLU A 117 -11.97 -12.76 -2.13
N GLY A 118 -12.21 -11.69 -2.92
CA GLY A 118 -11.15 -10.79 -3.36
C GLY A 118 -10.49 -10.01 -2.22
N PHE A 119 -11.24 -9.69 -1.16
CA PHE A 119 -10.72 -8.94 -0.01
C PHE A 119 -9.63 -9.71 0.73
N VAL A 120 -9.77 -11.03 0.89
CA VAL A 120 -8.72 -11.89 1.49
C VAL A 120 -7.40 -11.76 0.71
N TYR A 121 -7.45 -11.86 -0.63
CA TYR A 121 -6.28 -11.67 -1.48
C TYR A 121 -5.70 -10.24 -1.38
N SER A 122 -6.54 -9.22 -1.27
CA SER A 122 -6.08 -7.84 -1.11
C SER A 122 -5.34 -7.60 0.20
N VAL A 123 -5.79 -8.20 1.31
CA VAL A 123 -5.11 -8.09 2.61
C VAL A 123 -3.78 -8.84 2.56
N SER A 124 -3.73 -10.02 1.96
CA SER A 124 -2.49 -10.77 1.72
C SER A 124 -1.49 -9.97 0.89
N PHE A 125 -1.95 -9.35 -0.21
CA PHE A 125 -1.13 -8.47 -1.04
C PHE A 125 -0.64 -7.24 -0.27
N MET A 126 -1.49 -6.62 0.56
CA MET A 126 -1.11 -5.51 1.44
C MET A 126 0.04 -5.93 2.36
N VAL A 127 -0.03 -7.11 2.99
CA VAL A 127 1.04 -7.59 3.87
C VAL A 127 2.33 -7.82 3.09
N LEU A 128 2.25 -8.41 1.90
CA LEU A 128 3.41 -8.59 1.04
C LEU A 128 4.03 -7.25 0.65
N GLN A 129 3.22 -6.25 0.30
CA GLN A 129 3.68 -4.90 -0.03
C GLN A 129 4.33 -4.21 1.18
N GLN A 130 3.83 -4.43 2.41
CA GLN A 130 4.45 -3.93 3.64
C GLN A 130 5.82 -4.56 3.91
N ILE A 131 5.98 -5.87 3.64
CA ILE A 131 7.28 -6.54 3.73
C ILE A 131 8.25 -5.90 2.73
N VAL A 132 7.83 -5.75 1.48
CA VAL A 132 8.64 -5.10 0.42
C VAL A 132 9.01 -3.66 0.79
N MET A 133 8.07 -2.90 1.38
CA MET A 133 8.30 -1.53 1.86
C MET A 133 9.36 -1.48 2.96
N ASN A 134 9.35 -2.42 3.90
CA ASN A 134 10.35 -2.46 4.96
C ASN A 134 11.76 -2.75 4.44
N PHE A 135 11.91 -3.56 3.39
CA PHE A 135 13.23 -3.85 2.80
C PHE A 135 13.68 -2.76 1.80
N PHE A 136 12.86 -2.48 0.79
CA PHE A 136 13.24 -1.59 -0.31
C PHE A 136 12.88 -0.14 -0.04
N GLY A 137 11.73 0.12 0.58
CA GLY A 137 11.26 1.48 0.87
C GLY A 137 12.18 2.20 1.84
N VAL A 138 12.59 1.53 2.93
CA VAL A 138 13.56 2.06 3.89
C VAL A 138 14.90 2.37 3.22
N TYR A 139 15.38 1.49 2.35
CA TYR A 139 16.60 1.72 1.58
C TYR A 139 16.52 3.00 0.72
N TYR A 140 15.45 3.17 -0.08
CA TYR A 140 15.31 4.34 -0.94
C TYR A 140 15.08 5.65 -0.16
N ALA A 141 14.36 5.57 0.96
CA ALA A 141 14.18 6.69 1.89
C ALA A 141 15.53 7.13 2.50
N ALA A 142 16.33 6.18 2.99
CA ALA A 142 17.66 6.45 3.53
C ALA A 142 18.63 6.97 2.45
N LYS A 143 18.58 6.41 1.24
CA LYS A 143 19.41 6.86 0.11
C LYS A 143 19.13 8.32 -0.27
N GLY A 144 17.86 8.73 -0.26
CA GLY A 144 17.45 10.10 -0.55
C GLY A 144 17.90 11.11 0.51
N ALA A 145 17.97 10.69 1.78
CA ALA A 145 18.33 11.57 2.90
C ALA A 145 19.83 11.61 3.23
N ALA A 146 20.54 10.49 3.14
CA ALA A 146 21.90 10.34 3.68
C ALA A 146 22.93 9.69 2.73
N GLY A 147 22.54 9.42 1.48
CA GLY A 147 23.42 8.81 0.48
C GLY A 147 23.55 7.28 0.59
N MET A 148 24.12 6.66 -0.45
CA MET A 148 24.09 5.21 -0.68
C MET A 148 24.81 4.38 0.41
N THR A 149 25.83 4.93 1.05
CA THR A 149 26.63 4.27 2.10
C THR A 149 25.90 4.11 3.43
N MET A 150 25.00 5.03 3.77
CA MET A 150 24.14 4.92 4.95
C MET A 150 22.94 4.00 4.68
N ALA A 151 22.41 4.04 3.46
CA ALA A 151 21.27 3.20 3.05
C ALA A 151 21.55 1.70 3.09
N ILE A 152 22.80 1.26 2.88
CA ILE A 152 23.20 -0.15 2.97
C ILE A 152 23.42 -0.60 4.43
N LYS A 153 23.69 0.34 5.35
CA LYS A 153 23.94 0.06 6.78
C LYS A 153 22.68 0.08 7.65
N THR A 154 21.55 0.52 7.09
CA THR A 154 20.24 0.60 7.76
C THR A 154 19.45 -0.66 7.43
#